data_AF-A0A7V5R0L6-F1
#
_entry.id   AF-A0A7V5R0L6-F1
#
_cell.length_a   1.000
_cell.length_b   1.000
_cell.length_c   1.000
_cell.angle_alpha   90.00
_cell.angle_beta   90.00
_cell.angle_gamma   90.00
#
_symmetry.space_group_name_H-M   'P 1'
#
loop_
_entity.id
_entity.type
_entity.pdbx_description
1 polymer ?
#
loop_
_entity_poly.entity_id
_entity_poly.type
_entity_poly.pdbx_seq_one_letter_code
_entity_poly.pdbx_strand_id
1 'polypeptide(L)'
;MDPFLCRIRSLFCLQYNKLTKEYMMTQVANEFNNLDNLTKWLRYFIYLQIFSATISVIVGYLEYNLLSRFNNGEITDEKNYLALADQLEMFQGLVAIFYLIIFLISAIIILNWLYKANQNAHQLGAKNMQFTPGWSIGWYFVPLASLFKPYQAMKELWQTSIKPSAWHKVTIP
;
A
#
# COMPACT_ATOMS: atom_id res chain seq x y z
N MET A 1 33.72 -14.21 51.56
CA MET A 1 33.16 -14.20 50.20
C MET A 1 34.15 -13.48 49.31
N ASP A 2 34.68 -14.15 48.29
CA ASP A 2 35.75 -13.61 47.45
C ASP A 2 35.20 -12.57 46.44
N PRO A 3 35.63 -11.30 46.50
CA PRO A 3 35.20 -10.25 45.58
C PRO A 3 35.49 -10.58 44.11
N PHE A 4 36.54 -11.38 43.83
CA PHE A 4 36.92 -11.74 42.47
C PHE A 4 35.88 -12.65 41.80
N LEU A 5 35.39 -13.66 42.53
CA LEU A 5 34.36 -14.58 42.03
C LEU A 5 33.02 -13.87 41.77
N CYS A 6 32.69 -12.85 42.57
CA CYS A 6 31.48 -12.05 42.38
C CYS A 6 31.51 -11.25 41.06
N ARG A 7 32.69 -10.70 40.72
CA ARG A 7 32.90 -9.88 39.51
C ARG A 7 32.91 -10.70 38.21
N ILE A 8 33.45 -11.91 38.25
CA ILE A 8 33.42 -12.83 37.09
C ILE A 8 31.99 -13.27 36.80
N ARG A 9 31.21 -13.59 37.84
CA ARG A 9 29.81 -14.02 37.72
C ARG A 9 28.93 -12.89 37.16
N SER A 10 29.17 -11.63 37.55
CA SER A 10 28.44 -10.48 37.01
C SER A 10 28.75 -10.22 35.53
N LEU A 11 30.02 -10.33 35.13
CA LEU A 11 30.41 -10.15 33.72
C LEU A 11 29.83 -11.24 32.82
N PHE A 12 29.81 -12.50 33.27
CA PHE A 12 29.19 -13.60 32.55
C PHE A 12 27.68 -13.40 32.40
N CYS A 13 26.99 -12.90 33.44
CA CYS A 13 25.56 -12.64 33.41
C CYS A 13 25.20 -11.48 32.46
N LEU A 14 26.01 -10.41 32.45
CA LEU A 14 25.85 -9.29 31.52
C LEU A 14 26.08 -9.71 30.06
N GLN A 15 27.12 -10.50 29.81
CA GLN A 15 27.44 -10.99 28.47
C GLN A 15 26.38 -11.97 27.97
N TYR A 16 25.90 -12.89 28.81
CA TYR A 16 24.81 -13.80 28.48
C TYR A 16 23.52 -13.04 28.15
N ASN A 17 23.12 -12.06 28.98
CA ASN A 17 21.95 -11.22 28.70
C ASN A 17 22.09 -10.40 27.41
N LYS A 18 23.31 -9.94 27.08
CA LYS A 18 23.55 -9.22 25.82
C LYS A 18 23.39 -10.14 24.62
N LEU A 19 23.99 -11.34 24.67
CA LEU A 19 23.92 -12.34 23.60
C LEU A 19 22.51 -12.89 23.41
N THR A 20 21.77 -13.15 24.48
CA THR A 20 20.36 -13.56 24.35
C THR A 20 19.52 -12.43 23.77
N LYS A 21 19.76 -11.17 24.13
CA LYS A 21 19.05 -10.04 23.51
C LYS A 21 19.38 -9.91 22.03
N GLU A 22 20.65 -10.02 21.63
CA GLU A 22 21.08 -10.00 20.22
C GLU A 22 20.51 -11.19 19.42
N TYR A 23 20.52 -12.40 20.00
CA TYR A 23 19.93 -13.60 19.39
C TYR A 23 18.41 -13.49 19.25
N MET A 24 17.72 -13.00 20.27
CA MET A 24 16.27 -12.79 20.23
C MET A 24 15.89 -11.70 19.22
N MET A 25 16.67 -10.63 19.11
CA MET A 25 16.44 -9.56 18.12
C MET A 25 16.68 -10.05 16.69
N THR A 26 17.67 -10.92 16.47
CA THR A 26 17.95 -11.51 15.14
C THR A 26 16.97 -12.61 14.76
N GLN A 27 16.51 -13.43 15.71
CA GLN A 27 15.40 -14.38 15.52
C GLN A 27 14.11 -13.67 15.13
N VAL A 28 13.72 -12.65 15.89
CA VAL A 28 12.52 -11.84 15.61
C VAL A 28 12.63 -11.18 14.23
N ALA A 29 13.80 -10.65 13.85
CA ALA A 29 14.01 -10.06 12.53
C ALA A 29 13.90 -11.06 11.36
N ASN A 30 14.32 -12.31 11.55
CA ASN A 30 14.27 -13.35 10.51
C ASN A 30 12.87 -13.96 10.33
N GLU A 31 11.96 -13.77 11.29
CA GLU A 31 10.59 -14.30 11.22
C GLU A 31 9.64 -13.41 10.40
N PHE A 32 10.03 -12.16 10.12
CA PHE A 32 9.20 -11.21 9.39
C PHE A 32 9.23 -11.42 7.88
N ASN A 33 8.05 -11.36 7.27
CA ASN A 33 7.95 -11.29 5.82
C ASN A 33 8.58 -9.99 5.31
N ASN A 34 9.53 -10.08 4.38
CA ASN A 34 10.08 -8.89 3.73
C ASN A 34 9.00 -8.20 2.86
N LEU A 35 8.71 -6.92 3.16
CA LEU A 35 7.73 -6.10 2.43
C LEU A 35 8.39 -5.10 1.46
N ASP A 36 9.72 -5.00 1.42
CA ASP A 36 10.43 -3.94 0.69
C ASP A 36 10.19 -4.05 -0.81
N ASN A 37 10.31 -5.26 -1.37
CA ASN A 37 10.09 -5.49 -2.79
C ASN A 37 8.64 -5.19 -3.18
N LEU A 38 7.69 -5.58 -2.33
CA LEU A 38 6.27 -5.36 -2.58
C LEU A 38 5.92 -3.86 -2.52
N THR A 39 6.54 -3.14 -1.58
CA THR A 39 6.40 -1.68 -1.43
C THR A 39 7.03 -0.93 -2.61
N LYS A 40 8.18 -1.40 -3.12
CA LYS A 40 8.82 -0.84 -4.32
C LYS A 40 7.94 -1.00 -5.55
N TRP A 41 7.44 -2.21 -5.80
CA TRP A 41 6.51 -2.47 -6.90
C TRP A 41 5.24 -1.64 -6.77
N LEU A 42 4.62 -1.62 -5.58
CA LEU A 42 3.45 -0.80 -5.31
C LEU A 42 3.68 0.67 -5.69
N ARG A 43 4.82 1.23 -5.31
CA ARG A 43 5.19 2.62 -5.66
C ARG A 43 5.27 2.85 -7.17
N TYR A 44 5.90 1.94 -7.91
CA TYR A 44 5.97 2.05 -9.38
C TYR A 44 4.59 1.99 -10.02
N PHE A 45 3.72 1.07 -9.58
CA PHE A 45 2.35 0.97 -10.09
C PHE A 45 1.51 2.22 -9.80
N ILE A 46 1.69 2.85 -8.63
CA ILE A 46 1.04 4.13 -8.32
C ILE A 46 1.50 5.23 -9.29
N TYR A 47 2.81 5.33 -9.55
CA TYR A 47 3.31 6.32 -10.53
C TYR A 47 2.80 6.05 -11.95
N LEU A 48 2.72 4.79 -12.37
CA LEU A 48 2.13 4.43 -13.66
C LEU A 48 0.65 4.83 -13.76
N GLN A 49 -0.13 4.67 -12.69
CA GLN A 49 -1.52 5.11 -12.65
C GLN A 49 -1.64 6.63 -12.74
N ILE A 50 -0.79 7.38 -12.02
CA ILE A 50 -0.78 8.85 -12.08
C ILE A 50 -0.43 9.31 -13.50
N PHE A 51 0.57 8.70 -14.12
CA PHE A 51 0.96 8.99 -15.50
C PHE A 51 -0.17 8.71 -16.50
N SER A 52 -0.79 7.54 -16.41
CA SER A 52 -1.95 7.19 -17.25
C SER A 52 -3.14 8.12 -17.03
N ALA A 53 -3.43 8.50 -15.79
CA ALA A 53 -4.50 9.45 -15.48
C ALA A 53 -4.22 10.83 -16.08
N THR A 54 -2.96 11.27 -16.07
CA THR A 54 -2.53 12.53 -16.69
C THR A 54 -2.76 12.52 -18.20
N ILE A 55 -2.40 11.41 -18.87
CA ILE A 55 -2.67 11.23 -20.30
C ILE A 55 -4.18 11.28 -20.56
N SER A 56 -4.99 10.57 -19.79
CA SER A 56 -6.45 10.55 -19.96
C SER A 56 -7.09 11.93 -19.82
N VAL A 57 -6.59 12.77 -18.91
CA VAL A 57 -7.06 14.15 -18.75
C VAL A 57 -6.67 15.01 -19.95
N ILE A 58 -5.45 14.86 -20.47
CA ILE A 58 -4.99 15.59 -21.65
C ILE A 58 -5.84 15.23 -22.87
N VAL A 59 -6.05 13.94 -23.11
CA VAL A 59 -6.86 13.47 -24.25
C VAL A 59 -8.30 13.94 -24.13
N GLY A 60 -8.91 13.81 -22.95
CA GLY A 60 -10.28 14.29 -22.72
C GLY A 60 -10.42 15.81 -22.87
N TYR A 61 -9.39 16.58 -22.52
CA TYR A 61 -9.37 18.02 -22.79
C TYR A 61 -9.29 18.34 -24.29
N LEU A 62 -8.50 17.58 -25.06
CA LEU A 62 -8.42 17.75 -26.52
C LEU A 62 -9.76 17.42 -27.19
N GLU A 63 -10.39 16.33 -26.79
CA GLU A 63 -11.72 15.91 -27.26
C GLU A 63 -12.78 16.95 -26.93
N TYR A 64 -12.81 17.45 -25.69
CA TYR A 64 -13.72 18.52 -25.26
C TYR A 64 -13.55 19.78 -26.11
N ASN A 65 -12.32 20.21 -26.36
CA ASN A 65 -12.06 21.37 -27.21
C ASN A 65 -12.53 21.15 -28.65
N LEU A 66 -12.34 19.95 -29.18
CA LEU A 66 -12.77 19.60 -30.53
C LEU A 66 -14.30 19.67 -30.65
N LEU A 67 -15.03 19.05 -29.71
CA LEU A 67 -16.49 19.07 -29.65
C LEU A 67 -17.05 20.48 -29.43
N SER A 68 -16.41 21.28 -28.57
CA SER A 68 -16.80 22.67 -28.32
C SER A 68 -16.69 23.52 -29.58
N ARG A 69 -15.61 23.39 -30.35
CA ARG A 69 -15.42 24.11 -31.62
C ARG A 69 -16.42 23.68 -32.70
N PHE A 70 -16.84 22.41 -32.68
CA PHE A 70 -17.86 21.89 -33.60
C PHE A 70 -19.22 22.50 -33.28
N ASN A 71 -19.60 22.50 -32.01
CA ASN A 71 -20.83 23.08 -31.53
C ASN A 71 -20.93 24.60 -31.79
N ASN A 72 -19.79 25.32 -31.76
CA ASN A 72 -19.74 26.75 -32.05
C ASN A 72 -19.77 27.09 -33.55
N GLY A 73 -19.79 26.09 -34.44
CA GLY A 73 -19.84 26.29 -35.89
C GLY A 73 -18.53 26.80 -36.50
N GLU A 74 -17.42 26.76 -35.77
CA GLU A 74 -16.08 27.14 -36.27
C GLU A 74 -15.51 26.14 -37.29
N ILE A 75 -16.14 24.98 -37.37
CA ILE A 75 -15.70 23.80 -38.07
C ILE A 75 -16.57 23.62 -39.33
N THR A 76 -15.96 23.75 -40.51
CA THR A 76 -16.65 23.67 -41.80
C THR A 76 -16.49 22.32 -42.52
N ASP A 77 -15.58 21.46 -42.04
CA ASP A 77 -15.19 20.22 -42.74
C ASP A 77 -15.47 18.97 -41.88
N GLU A 78 -16.76 18.71 -41.65
CA GLU A 78 -17.30 17.67 -40.74
C GLU A 78 -16.55 16.33 -40.81
N LYS A 79 -16.22 15.84 -42.01
CA LYS A 79 -15.56 14.54 -42.20
C LYS A 79 -14.21 14.44 -41.51
N ASN A 80 -13.40 15.49 -41.58
CA ASN A 80 -12.07 15.50 -40.98
C ASN A 80 -12.14 15.56 -39.44
N TYR A 81 -13.16 16.20 -38.87
CA TYR A 81 -13.33 16.29 -37.42
C TYR A 81 -13.84 14.98 -36.82
N LEU A 82 -14.79 14.32 -37.49
CA LEU A 82 -15.26 13.00 -37.06
C LEU A 82 -14.10 12.00 -37.03
N ALA A 83 -13.26 11.98 -38.08
CA ALA A 83 -12.09 11.09 -38.12
C ALA A 83 -11.06 11.36 -37.01
N LEU A 84 -10.89 12.62 -36.59
CA LEU A 84 -10.01 12.99 -35.47
C LEU A 84 -10.62 12.62 -34.12
N ALA A 85 -11.93 12.85 -33.94
CA ALA A 85 -12.65 12.46 -32.73
C ALA A 85 -12.59 10.94 -32.50
N ASP A 86 -12.88 10.15 -33.54
CA ASP A 86 -12.83 8.68 -33.48
C ASP A 86 -11.43 8.16 -33.06
N GLN A 87 -10.36 8.80 -33.54
CA GLN A 87 -8.99 8.45 -33.17
C GLN A 87 -8.69 8.74 -31.69
N LEU A 88 -9.16 9.89 -31.18
CA LEU A 88 -9.00 10.25 -29.77
C LEU A 88 -9.79 9.31 -28.87
N GLU A 89 -11.04 8.98 -29.23
CA GLU A 89 -11.87 8.02 -28.49
C GLU A 89 -11.21 6.63 -28.43
N MET A 90 -10.70 6.14 -29.56
CA MET A 90 -9.99 4.85 -29.61
C MET A 90 -8.74 4.86 -28.72
N PHE A 91 -7.94 5.92 -28.78
CA PHE A 91 -6.76 6.06 -27.92
C PHE A 91 -7.14 6.11 -26.44
N GLN A 92 -8.15 6.90 -26.08
CA GLN A 92 -8.65 7.00 -24.71
C GLN A 92 -9.15 5.64 -24.20
N GLY A 93 -9.87 4.88 -25.04
CA GLY A 93 -10.32 3.53 -24.72
C GLY A 93 -9.16 2.58 -24.43
N LEU A 94 -8.11 2.62 -25.24
CA LEU A 94 -6.90 1.82 -24.99
C LEU A 94 -6.22 2.21 -23.67
N VAL A 95 -6.04 3.51 -23.42
CA VAL A 95 -5.47 4.01 -22.16
C VAL A 95 -6.30 3.57 -20.96
N ALA A 96 -7.64 3.60 -21.07
CA ALA A 96 -8.53 3.15 -20.00
C ALA A 96 -8.39 1.64 -19.71
N ILE A 97 -8.26 0.79 -20.74
CA ILE A 97 -8.03 -0.64 -20.57
C ILE A 97 -6.67 -0.88 -19.89
N PHE A 98 -5.61 -0.21 -20.34
CA PHE A 98 -4.30 -0.30 -19.68
C PHE A 98 -4.36 0.14 -18.23
N TYR A 99 -5.03 1.26 -17.94
CA TYR A 99 -5.24 1.75 -16.58
C TYR A 99 -5.94 0.70 -15.72
N LEU A 100 -7.00 0.06 -16.21
CA LEU A 100 -7.74 -0.98 -15.50
C LEU A 100 -6.84 -2.17 -15.16
N ILE A 101 -6.02 -2.63 -16.10
CA ILE A 101 -5.07 -3.73 -15.87
C ILE A 101 -4.06 -3.37 -14.77
N ILE A 102 -3.47 -2.17 -14.86
CA ILE A 102 -2.51 -1.66 -13.86
C ILE A 102 -3.18 -1.55 -12.48
N PHE A 103 -4.43 -1.08 -12.44
CA PHE A 103 -5.22 -0.97 -11.22
C PHE A 103 -5.46 -2.33 -10.57
N LEU A 104 -5.87 -3.35 -11.34
CA LEU A 104 -6.11 -4.70 -10.81
C LEU A 104 -4.83 -5.34 -10.25
N ILE A 105 -3.71 -5.21 -10.97
CA ILE A 105 -2.42 -5.71 -10.49
C ILE A 105 -2.01 -4.98 -9.20
N SER A 106 -2.16 -3.65 -9.16
CA SER A 106 -1.89 -2.84 -7.98
C SER A 106 -2.75 -3.26 -6.79
N ALA A 107 -4.04 -3.52 -7.00
CA ALA A 107 -4.95 -3.99 -5.96
C ALA A 107 -4.47 -5.30 -5.35
N ILE A 108 -4.09 -6.29 -6.18
CA ILE A 108 -3.55 -7.58 -5.71
C ILE A 108 -2.27 -7.37 -4.88
N ILE A 109 -1.38 -6.48 -5.33
CA ILE A 109 -0.14 -6.15 -4.60
C ILE A 109 -0.46 -5.52 -3.24
N ILE A 110 -1.40 -4.57 -3.16
CA ILE A 110 -1.82 -3.92 -1.91
C ILE A 110 -2.43 -4.93 -0.94
N LEU A 111 -3.33 -5.80 -1.41
CA LEU A 111 -3.97 -6.81 -0.55
C LEU A 111 -2.94 -7.78 0.03
N ASN A 112 -2.00 -8.25 -0.80
CA ASN A 112 -0.88 -9.09 -0.33
C ASN A 112 0.02 -8.37 0.65
N TRP A 113 0.28 -7.07 0.43
CA TRP A 113 1.08 -6.26 1.33
C TRP A 113 0.39 -6.10 2.69
N LEU A 114 -0.91 -5.79 2.67
CA LEU A 114 -1.71 -5.61 3.88
C LEU A 114 -1.77 -6.89 4.71
N TYR A 115 -1.95 -8.04 4.04
CA TYR A 115 -1.92 -9.35 4.70
C TYR A 115 -0.60 -9.60 5.42
N LYS A 116 0.53 -9.45 4.71
CA LYS A 116 1.86 -9.67 5.27
C LYS A 116 2.20 -8.68 6.37
N ALA A 117 1.81 -7.41 6.21
CA ALA A 117 2.06 -6.38 7.20
C ALA A 117 1.29 -6.69 8.49
N ASN A 118 0.02 -7.09 8.38
CA ASN A 118 -0.79 -7.49 9.52
C ASN A 118 -0.26 -8.77 10.19
N GLN A 119 0.21 -9.76 9.42
CA GLN A 119 0.90 -10.94 9.98
C GLN A 119 2.16 -10.55 10.78
N ASN A 120 3.00 -9.69 10.22
CA ASN A 120 4.20 -9.23 10.90
C ASN A 120 3.86 -8.45 12.19
N ALA A 121 2.78 -7.66 12.19
CA ALA A 121 2.31 -6.96 13.38
C ALA A 121 1.91 -7.95 14.51
N HIS A 122 1.21 -9.04 14.18
CA HIS A 122 0.89 -10.09 15.14
C HIS A 122 2.16 -10.78 15.69
N GLN A 123 3.13 -11.08 14.82
CA GLN A 123 4.42 -11.67 15.21
C GLN A 123 5.24 -10.73 16.11
N LEU A 124 5.15 -9.41 15.92
CA LEU A 124 5.77 -8.39 16.78
C LEU A 124 5.17 -8.31 18.20
N GLY A 125 4.19 -9.15 18.52
CA GLY A 125 3.56 -9.19 19.84
C GLY A 125 2.44 -8.17 20.01
N ALA A 126 1.85 -7.68 18.90
CA ALA A 126 0.61 -6.93 18.95
C ALA A 126 -0.56 -7.85 19.33
N LYS A 127 -0.79 -7.98 20.63
CA LYS A 127 -1.91 -8.75 21.18
C LYS A 127 -3.21 -7.94 21.05
N ASN A 128 -4.33 -8.65 20.90
CA ASN A 128 -5.69 -8.09 20.83
C ASN A 128 -5.98 -7.18 19.61
N MET A 129 -5.27 -7.36 18.50
CA MET A 129 -5.64 -6.75 17.22
C MET A 129 -7.07 -7.13 16.83
N GLN A 130 -7.88 -6.16 16.41
CA GLN A 130 -9.26 -6.40 15.99
C GLN A 130 -9.32 -7.02 14.60
N PHE A 131 -8.34 -6.70 13.75
CA PHE A 131 -8.27 -7.18 12.38
C PHE A 131 -7.28 -8.33 12.25
N THR A 132 -7.79 -9.53 11.98
CA THR A 132 -6.95 -10.65 11.59
C THR A 132 -6.38 -10.43 10.18
N PRO A 133 -5.26 -11.10 9.81
CA PRO A 133 -4.68 -10.93 8.48
C PRO A 133 -5.67 -11.21 7.33
N GLY A 134 -6.48 -12.26 7.46
CA GLY A 134 -7.50 -12.62 6.45
C GLY A 134 -8.64 -11.61 6.38
N TRP A 135 -9.18 -11.17 7.52
CA TRP A 135 -10.26 -10.18 7.53
C TRP A 135 -9.80 -8.79 7.11
N SER A 136 -8.51 -8.47 7.25
CA SER A 136 -7.93 -7.23 6.73
C SER A 136 -8.11 -7.09 5.21
N ILE A 137 -8.11 -8.22 4.48
CA ILE A 137 -8.43 -8.27 3.04
C ILE A 137 -9.93 -8.43 2.80
N GLY A 138 -10.60 -9.31 3.56
CA GLY A 138 -11.98 -9.70 3.31
C GLY A 138 -12.97 -8.53 3.20
N TRP A 139 -12.73 -7.44 3.95
CA TRP A 139 -13.60 -6.27 3.91
C TRP A 139 -13.58 -5.49 2.59
N TYR A 140 -12.57 -5.66 1.73
CA TYR A 140 -12.55 -5.03 0.42
C TYR A 140 -13.62 -5.60 -0.53
N PHE A 141 -14.11 -6.81 -0.29
CA PHE A 141 -15.13 -7.47 -1.10
C PHE A 141 -16.56 -7.13 -0.69
N VAL A 142 -16.75 -6.42 0.43
CA VAL A 142 -18.06 -6.02 0.93
C VAL A 142 -18.28 -4.53 0.60
N PRO A 143 -19.17 -4.17 -0.35
CA PRO A 143 -19.22 -2.82 -0.93
C PRO A 143 -19.43 -1.68 0.09
N LEU A 144 -20.28 -1.90 1.11
CA LEU A 144 -20.51 -0.89 2.15
C LEU A 144 -19.37 -0.82 3.17
N ALA A 145 -18.72 -1.95 3.44
CA ALA A 145 -17.66 -2.01 4.43
C ALA A 145 -16.30 -1.56 3.86
N SER A 146 -16.07 -1.73 2.55
CA SER A 146 -14.84 -1.32 1.87
C SER A 146 -14.58 0.19 1.95
N LEU A 147 -15.59 1.00 2.23
CA LEU A 147 -15.44 2.45 2.46
C LEU A 147 -14.80 2.77 3.82
N PHE A 148 -15.02 1.95 4.86
CA PHE A 148 -14.63 2.29 6.24
C PHE A 148 -13.61 1.32 6.84
N LYS A 149 -13.76 0.02 6.57
CA LYS A 149 -12.94 -1.04 7.18
C LYS A 149 -11.47 -1.00 6.76
N PRO A 150 -11.11 -0.74 5.49
CA PRO A 150 -9.71 -0.56 5.11
C PRO A 150 -8.99 0.53 5.91
N TYR A 151 -9.65 1.66 6.14
CA TYR A 151 -9.09 2.73 6.97
C TYR A 151 -8.88 2.28 8.42
N GLN A 152 -9.86 1.59 9.01
CA GLN A 152 -9.75 1.06 10.38
C GLN A 152 -8.58 0.06 10.50
N ALA A 153 -8.45 -0.86 9.54
CA ALA A 153 -7.37 -1.84 9.51
C ALA A 153 -5.99 -1.18 9.35
N MET A 154 -5.87 -0.17 8.48
CA MET A 154 -4.62 0.58 8.29
C MET A 154 -4.25 1.39 9.54
N LYS A 155 -5.24 2.02 10.19
CA LYS A 155 -5.05 2.76 11.43
C LYS A 155 -4.54 1.86 12.56
N GLU A 156 -5.14 0.69 12.74
CA GLU A 156 -4.68 -0.30 13.70
C GLU A 156 -3.26 -0.78 13.37
N LEU A 157 -3.00 -1.10 12.10
CA LEU A 157 -1.67 -1.50 11.64
C LEU A 157 -0.61 -0.41 11.92
N TRP A 158 -0.93 0.86 11.70
CA TRP A 158 -0.04 1.98 12.02
C TRP A 158 0.22 2.12 13.53
N GLN A 159 -0.79 1.98 14.38
CA GLN A 159 -0.61 2.02 15.84
C GLN A 159 0.27 0.86 16.32
N THR A 160 0.08 -0.33 15.75
CA THR A 160 0.87 -1.53 16.10
C THR A 160 2.31 -1.44 15.64
N SER A 161 2.60 -0.77 14.51
CA SER A 161 3.99 -0.57 14.06
C SER A 161 4.79 0.35 14.98
N ILE A 162 4.13 1.28 15.69
CA ILE A 162 4.77 2.19 16.64
C ILE A 162 5.02 1.51 17.99
N LYS A 163 3.98 0.90 18.59
CA LYS A 163 4.06 0.24 19.90
C LYS A 163 3.22 -1.04 19.91
N PRO A 164 3.77 -2.19 19.49
CA PRO A 164 3.02 -3.44 19.37
C PRO A 164 2.30 -3.84 20.68
N SER A 165 2.96 -3.78 21.83
CA SER A 165 2.39 -4.23 23.11
C SER A 165 1.35 -3.29 23.73
N ALA A 166 1.29 -2.04 23.29
CA ALA A 166 0.43 -1.01 23.87
C ALA A 166 -0.20 -0.09 22.80
N TRP A 167 -0.51 -0.68 21.65
CA TRP A 167 -0.90 0.04 20.44
C TRP A 167 -2.19 0.87 20.63
N HIS A 168 -3.14 0.39 21.43
CA HIS A 168 -4.36 1.14 21.77
C HIS A 168 -4.12 2.49 22.45
N LYS A 169 -2.94 2.70 23.05
CA LYS A 169 -2.56 3.96 23.71
C LYS A 169 -1.89 4.94 22.74
N VAL A 170 -1.61 4.53 21.51
CA VAL A 170 -0.98 5.39 20.50
C VAL A 170 -2.04 6.34 19.96
N THR A 171 -1.83 7.64 20.16
CA THR A 171 -2.67 8.70 19.60
C THR A 171 -2.46 8.77 18.10
N ILE A 172 -3.55 8.79 17.34
CA ILE A 172 -3.52 8.99 15.89
C ILE A 172 -3.41 10.51 15.64
N PRO A 173 -2.49 10.96 14.77
CA PRO A 173 -2.34 12.37 14.44
C PRO A 173 -3.59 12.96 13.79
#